data_AF-A0A7R9JEZ7-F1
#
_entry.id   AF-A0A7R9JEZ7-F1
#
_cell.length_a   1.000
_cell.length_b   1.000
_cell.length_c   1.000
_cell.angle_alpha   90.00
_cell.angle_beta   90.00
_cell.angle_gamma   90.00
#
_symmetry.space_group_name_H-M   'P 1'
#
loop_
_entity.id
_entity.type
_entity.pdbx_description
1 polymer ?
#
loop_
_entity_poly.entity_id
_entity_poly.type
_entity_poly.pdbx_seq_one_letter_code
_entity_poly.pdbx_strand_id
1 'polypeptide(L)'
;STATPEHTFSTLRRLKSYARNTTGNDHLTELELLSVHCEISVEPEEVFRPTSIKSSHPLALVMPVRTLLSRNEILPAPMDHPELLFEEARLKTFGNWPYNNDAACSPEKMAEAGFYACGSTEDPDEARCFVCMKQLDGWEETDDPWKEHKSHAPKCMFVKFGKKESELTVYQIYDLDLERLINGLKAQYNERKKEIILKVPSIKKKIAAMRKKQKK
;
A
#
# COMPACT_ATOMS: atom_id res chain seq x y z
N SER A 1 -50.00 12.38 -14.70
CA SER A 1 -49.32 11.34 -15.50
C SER A 1 -48.35 10.59 -14.62
N THR A 2 -48.73 9.43 -14.11
CA THR A 2 -47.83 8.54 -13.37
C THR A 2 -47.07 7.70 -14.39
N ALA A 3 -45.74 7.89 -14.48
CA ALA A 3 -44.91 7.09 -15.36
C ALA A 3 -44.92 5.64 -14.84
N THR A 4 -45.49 4.71 -15.61
CA THR A 4 -45.47 3.29 -15.25
C THR A 4 -44.09 2.70 -15.58
N PRO A 5 -43.62 1.66 -14.86
CA PRO A 5 -42.33 1.02 -15.10
C PRO A 5 -42.10 0.58 -16.56
N GLU A 6 -43.17 0.23 -17.25
CA GLU A 6 -43.15 -0.21 -18.65
C GLU A 6 -42.92 0.97 -19.61
N HIS A 7 -43.45 2.15 -19.28
CA HIS A 7 -43.24 3.38 -20.04
C HIS A 7 -41.80 3.90 -19.89
N THR A 8 -41.21 3.79 -18.71
CA THR A 8 -39.79 4.12 -18.49
C THR A 8 -38.87 3.15 -19.23
N PHE A 9 -39.14 1.84 -19.19
CA PHE A 9 -38.31 0.84 -19.89
C PHE A 9 -38.34 1.03 -21.42
N SER A 10 -39.51 1.36 -21.98
CA SER A 10 -39.65 1.66 -23.41
C SER A 10 -38.86 2.90 -23.82
N THR A 11 -38.86 3.93 -22.98
CA THR A 11 -38.12 5.18 -23.22
C THR A 11 -36.61 4.96 -23.15
N LEU A 12 -36.13 4.20 -22.16
CA LEU A 12 -34.72 3.84 -22.01
C LEU A 12 -34.20 3.00 -23.19
N ARG A 13 -35.03 2.09 -23.72
CA ARG A 13 -34.67 1.28 -24.88
C ARG A 13 -34.50 2.13 -26.14
N ARG A 14 -35.32 3.18 -26.30
CA ARG A 14 -35.21 4.14 -27.40
C ARG A 14 -33.97 5.00 -27.27
N LEU A 15 -33.69 5.51 -26.07
CA LEU A 15 -32.48 6.29 -25.78
C LEU A 15 -31.21 5.48 -26.07
N LYS A 16 -31.12 4.25 -25.54
CA LYS A 16 -30.01 3.31 -25.83
C LYS A 16 -29.83 3.06 -27.33
N SER A 17 -30.92 2.86 -28.06
CA SER A 17 -30.86 2.62 -29.51
C SER A 17 -30.43 3.87 -30.28
N TYR A 18 -30.91 5.05 -29.86
CA TYR A 18 -30.54 6.33 -30.46
C TYR A 18 -29.06 6.64 -30.23
N ALA A 19 -28.55 6.52 -29.00
CA ALA A 19 -27.15 6.73 -28.65
C ALA A 19 -26.23 5.80 -29.46
N ARG A 20 -26.55 4.49 -29.51
CA ARG A 20 -25.80 3.49 -30.29
C ARG A 20 -25.74 3.84 -31.78
N ASN A 21 -26.87 4.28 -32.35
CA ASN A 21 -26.96 4.57 -33.79
C ASN A 21 -26.35 5.93 -34.17
N THR A 22 -26.30 6.90 -33.26
CA THR A 22 -25.80 8.26 -33.56
C THR A 22 -24.33 8.46 -33.22
N THR A 23 -23.78 7.71 -32.26
CA THR A 23 -22.42 7.95 -31.76
C THR A 23 -21.47 6.77 -31.90
N GLY A 24 -21.97 5.58 -32.31
CA GLY A 24 -21.15 4.41 -32.63
C GLY A 24 -20.24 3.87 -31.52
N ASN A 25 -20.34 4.40 -30.30
CA ASN A 25 -19.38 4.19 -29.22
C ASN A 25 -20.04 3.49 -28.04
N ASP A 26 -19.60 2.25 -27.77
CA ASP A 26 -20.08 1.42 -26.67
C ASP A 26 -19.89 2.10 -25.29
N HIS A 27 -18.88 2.97 -25.17
CA HIS A 27 -18.54 3.73 -23.95
C HIS A 27 -19.64 4.73 -23.52
N LEU A 28 -20.40 5.28 -24.48
CA LEU A 28 -21.49 6.21 -24.17
C LEU A 28 -22.73 5.48 -23.66
N THR A 29 -22.96 4.26 -24.12
CA THR A 29 -24.01 3.37 -23.59
C THR A 29 -23.76 2.98 -22.14
N GLU A 30 -22.50 2.74 -21.75
CA GLU A 30 -22.15 2.47 -20.35
C GLU A 30 -22.32 3.71 -19.45
N LEU A 31 -21.91 4.88 -19.93
CA LEU A 31 -22.12 6.16 -19.23
C LEU A 31 -23.61 6.49 -19.03
N GLU A 32 -24.45 6.21 -20.03
CA GLU A 32 -25.90 6.40 -19.92
C GLU A 32 -26.55 5.39 -18.96
N LEU A 33 -26.04 4.14 -18.91
CA LEU A 33 -26.46 3.15 -17.91
C LEU A 33 -26.06 3.56 -16.48
N LEU A 34 -24.87 4.15 -16.29
CA LEU A 34 -24.42 4.69 -15.01
C LEU A 34 -25.23 5.91 -14.56
N SER A 35 -25.73 6.71 -15.50
CA SER A 35 -26.64 7.84 -15.21
C SER A 35 -28.01 7.38 -14.68
N VAL A 36 -28.46 6.16 -15.01
CA VAL A 36 -29.76 5.61 -14.57
C VAL A 36 -29.60 4.80 -13.29
N HIS A 37 -28.42 4.22 -13.06
CA HIS A 37 -28.09 3.43 -11.88
C HIS A 37 -26.94 4.08 -11.09
N CYS A 38 -27.17 5.29 -10.60
CA CYS A 38 -26.19 6.07 -9.82
C CYS A 38 -26.00 5.58 -8.37
N GLU A 39 -26.84 4.65 -7.90
CA GLU A 39 -26.78 4.05 -6.55
C GLU A 39 -26.43 2.56 -6.59
N ILE A 40 -25.56 2.14 -7.51
CA ILE A 40 -25.01 0.78 -7.44
C ILE A 40 -23.92 0.78 -6.37
N SER A 41 -24.18 0.11 -5.25
CA SER A 41 -23.12 -0.29 -4.32
C SER A 41 -22.23 -1.32 -5.01
N VAL A 42 -21.08 -0.87 -5.51
CA VAL A 42 -20.08 -1.75 -6.11
C VAL A 42 -19.18 -2.27 -4.98
N GLU A 43 -19.37 -3.52 -4.59
CA GLU A 43 -18.45 -4.22 -3.70
C GLU A 43 -17.14 -4.52 -4.45
N PRO A 44 -15.95 -4.31 -3.85
CA PRO A 44 -14.66 -4.51 -4.52
C PRO A 44 -14.48 -5.90 -5.15
N GLU A 45 -15.13 -6.91 -4.59
CA GLU A 45 -15.10 -8.30 -5.06
C GLU A 45 -15.81 -8.51 -6.42
N GLU A 46 -16.83 -7.70 -6.72
CA GLU A 46 -17.60 -7.79 -7.98
C GLU A 46 -16.82 -7.26 -9.18
N VAL A 47 -15.93 -6.29 -8.96
CA VAL A 47 -15.05 -5.69 -9.98
C VAL A 47 -13.93 -6.65 -10.38
N PHE A 48 -13.50 -7.51 -9.44
CA PHE A 48 -12.40 -8.45 -9.63
C PHE A 48 -12.84 -9.79 -10.25
N ARG A 49 -13.85 -9.81 -11.12
CA ARG A 49 -14.08 -10.99 -11.99
C ARG A 49 -13.03 -10.97 -13.10
N PRO A 50 -12.15 -11.97 -13.19
CA PRO A 50 -11.08 -11.98 -14.19
C PRO A 50 -11.66 -12.35 -15.56
N THR A 51 -12.31 -11.41 -16.23
CA THR A 51 -12.57 -11.50 -17.66
C THR A 51 -11.28 -11.17 -18.40
N SER A 52 -10.44 -12.20 -18.57
CA SER A 52 -9.40 -12.29 -19.60
C SER A 52 -8.52 -11.04 -19.78
N ILE A 53 -7.74 -10.69 -18.76
CA ILE A 53 -6.57 -9.82 -18.96
C ILE A 53 -5.54 -10.64 -19.75
N LYS A 54 -5.47 -10.42 -21.07
CA LYS A 54 -4.33 -10.86 -21.88
C LYS A 54 -3.15 -9.92 -21.61
N SER A 55 -2.51 -10.03 -20.45
CA SER A 55 -1.23 -9.34 -20.21
C SER A 55 -0.07 -10.30 -20.49
N SER A 56 0.84 -9.85 -21.35
CA SER A 56 2.09 -10.53 -21.70
C SER A 56 3.17 -10.35 -20.62
N HIS A 57 2.79 -10.21 -19.34
CA HIS A 57 3.73 -9.92 -18.25
C HIS A 57 4.25 -11.22 -17.61
N PRO A 58 5.54 -11.34 -17.24
CA PRO A 58 6.18 -12.63 -16.94
C PRO A 58 5.79 -13.28 -15.60
N LEU A 59 4.74 -12.81 -14.92
CA LEU A 59 4.35 -13.29 -13.59
C LEU A 59 3.13 -14.22 -13.60
N ALA A 60 2.84 -14.86 -14.73
CA ALA A 60 1.78 -15.87 -14.88
C ALA A 60 2.10 -17.23 -14.20
N LEU A 61 2.77 -17.21 -13.05
CA LEU A 61 2.88 -18.33 -12.12
C LEU A 61 2.18 -17.96 -10.81
N VAL A 62 0.90 -17.60 -10.90
CA VAL A 62 0.05 -17.42 -9.72
C VAL A 62 -0.65 -18.75 -9.46
N MET A 63 -0.26 -19.43 -8.38
CA MET A 63 -1.04 -20.53 -7.86
C MET A 63 -2.50 -20.08 -7.63
N PRO A 64 -3.50 -20.94 -7.82
CA PRO A 64 -4.89 -20.54 -7.65
C PRO A 64 -5.11 -19.97 -6.24
N VAL A 65 -5.53 -18.71 -6.18
CA VAL A 65 -5.80 -17.91 -4.96
C VAL A 65 -6.65 -18.70 -3.94
N ARG A 66 -7.50 -19.61 -4.42
CA ARG A 66 -8.34 -20.50 -3.61
C ARG A 66 -7.59 -21.43 -2.65
N THR A 67 -6.33 -21.78 -2.95
CA THR A 67 -5.52 -22.67 -2.09
C THR A 67 -4.80 -21.90 -0.98
N LEU A 68 -4.67 -20.58 -1.08
CA LEU A 68 -4.04 -19.74 -0.05
C LEU A 68 -5.02 -19.32 1.05
N LEU A 69 -6.32 -19.20 0.71
CA LEU A 69 -7.37 -18.78 1.64
C LEU A 69 -7.76 -19.84 2.68
N SER A 70 -7.35 -21.11 2.53
CA SER A 70 -7.65 -22.17 3.51
C SER A 70 -6.64 -22.26 4.65
N ARG A 71 -5.54 -21.50 4.60
CA ARG A 71 -4.61 -21.34 5.71
C ARG A 71 -4.70 -19.90 6.19
N ASN A 72 -5.46 -19.69 7.26
CA ASN A 72 -5.44 -18.47 8.09
C ASN A 72 -4.06 -18.15 8.72
N GLU A 73 -2.96 -18.63 8.14
CA GLU A 73 -1.58 -18.55 8.65
C GLU A 73 -0.59 -17.93 7.64
N ILE A 74 -1.04 -17.43 6.48
CA ILE A 74 -0.17 -16.72 5.51
C ILE A 74 -0.60 -15.26 5.29
N LEU A 75 -1.50 -14.71 6.11
CA LEU A 75 -1.46 -13.25 6.22
C LEU A 75 -0.17 -12.92 6.97
N PRO A 76 0.73 -12.08 6.42
CA PRO A 76 1.74 -11.45 7.25
C PRO A 76 1.07 -10.95 8.52
N ALA A 77 1.76 -11.04 9.66
CA ALA A 77 1.35 -10.35 10.87
C ALA A 77 0.89 -8.93 10.47
N PRO A 78 -0.24 -8.44 11.01
CA PRO A 78 -0.87 -7.19 10.57
C PRO A 78 0.21 -6.17 10.31
N MET A 79 0.30 -5.65 9.08
CA MET A 79 1.27 -4.62 8.80
C MET A 79 1.08 -3.52 9.81
N ASP A 80 2.16 -3.15 10.49
CA ASP A 80 2.16 -2.04 11.42
C ASP A 80 1.67 -0.82 10.63
N HIS A 81 0.44 -0.40 10.93
CA HIS A 81 -0.20 0.83 10.47
C HIS A 81 -0.51 0.92 8.96
N PRO A 82 -1.56 0.23 8.44
CA PRO A 82 -2.04 0.43 7.07
C PRO A 82 -2.45 1.87 6.76
N GLU A 83 -2.89 2.63 7.77
CA GLU A 83 -3.27 4.04 7.68
C GLU A 83 -2.13 4.94 7.20
N LEU A 84 -0.86 4.60 7.45
CA LEU A 84 0.30 5.40 7.05
C LEU A 84 0.53 5.47 5.53
N LEU A 85 -0.24 4.69 4.76
CA LEU A 85 -0.33 4.87 3.31
C LEU A 85 -0.78 6.30 2.96
N PHE A 86 -1.62 6.91 3.79
CA PHE A 86 -2.19 8.24 3.56
C PHE A 86 -1.41 9.34 4.29
N GLU A 87 -1.18 10.45 3.60
CA GLU A 87 -0.43 11.61 4.09
C GLU A 87 -0.99 12.16 5.40
N GLU A 88 -2.31 12.27 5.51
CA GLU A 88 -2.97 12.77 6.71
C GLU A 88 -2.68 11.93 7.95
N ALA A 89 -2.55 10.60 7.79
CA ALA A 89 -2.20 9.71 8.89
C ALA A 89 -0.74 9.89 9.29
N ARG A 90 0.16 10.08 8.32
CA ARG A 90 1.57 10.39 8.58
C ARG A 90 1.71 11.72 9.32
N LEU A 91 1.01 12.76 8.89
CA LEU A 91 1.04 14.07 9.53
C LEU A 91 0.65 14.01 11.01
N LYS A 92 -0.36 13.21 11.35
CA LYS A 92 -0.83 13.04 12.74
C LYS A 92 0.21 12.44 13.69
N THR A 93 1.26 11.80 13.16
CA THR A 93 2.33 11.22 13.99
C THR A 93 3.26 12.27 14.60
N PHE A 94 3.36 13.46 14.01
CA PHE A 94 4.31 14.51 14.37
C PHE A 94 3.90 15.36 15.59
N GLY A 95 3.15 14.78 16.55
CA GLY A 95 2.64 15.52 17.72
C GLY A 95 3.74 16.09 18.63
N ASN A 96 4.88 15.41 18.73
CA ASN A 96 6.03 15.82 19.55
C ASN A 96 7.25 16.21 18.70
N TRP A 97 7.04 16.54 17.43
CA TRP A 97 8.14 16.90 16.53
C TRP A 97 8.81 18.20 17.00
N PRO A 98 10.16 18.27 17.05
CA PRO A 98 10.84 19.43 17.62
C PRO A 98 10.78 20.67 16.73
N TYR A 99 10.45 20.52 15.44
CA TYR A 99 10.44 21.60 14.47
C TYR A 99 9.02 22.08 14.14
N ASN A 100 8.87 23.39 13.99
CA ASN A 100 7.59 24.03 13.71
C ASN A 100 7.34 24.17 12.18
N ASN A 101 6.25 24.86 11.83
CA ASN A 101 5.82 25.03 10.44
C ASN A 101 6.72 25.95 9.60
N ASP A 102 7.61 26.72 10.23
CA ASP A 102 8.54 27.61 9.52
C ASP A 102 9.80 26.87 9.03
N ALA A 103 10.09 25.69 9.59
CA ALA A 103 11.24 24.87 9.22
C ALA A 103 11.11 24.26 7.80
N ALA A 104 12.25 23.91 7.21
CA ALA A 104 12.31 23.11 5.99
C ALA A 104 11.87 21.66 6.26
N CYS A 105 12.11 21.15 7.46
CA CYS A 105 11.67 19.83 7.95
C CYS A 105 10.39 19.91 8.80
N SER A 106 9.45 20.80 8.44
CA SER A 106 8.16 20.90 9.14
C SER A 106 7.37 19.59 9.05
N PRO A 107 6.45 19.32 10.00
CA PRO A 107 5.60 18.13 9.97
C PRO A 107 4.90 17.87 8.62
N GLU A 108 4.40 18.92 7.96
CA GLU A 108 3.74 18.82 6.67
C GLU A 108 4.70 18.38 5.56
N LYS A 109 5.90 18.99 5.51
CA LYS A 109 6.91 18.64 4.51
C LYS A 109 7.49 17.24 4.74
N MET A 110 7.63 16.84 5.99
CA MET A 110 8.02 15.48 6.37
C MET A 110 6.97 14.46 5.90
N ALA A 111 5.68 14.70 6.20
CA ALA A 111 4.58 13.84 5.78
C ALA A 111 4.44 13.76 4.25
N GLU A 112 4.58 14.88 3.54
CA GLU A 112 4.55 14.96 2.07
C GLU A 112 5.69 14.15 1.45
N ALA A 113 6.91 14.21 2.02
CA ALA A 113 8.06 13.42 1.60
C ALA A 113 7.99 11.94 2.00
N GLY A 114 6.89 11.52 2.61
CA GLY A 114 6.59 10.14 2.94
C GLY A 114 7.12 9.70 4.30
N PHE A 115 7.50 10.63 5.18
CA PHE A 115 7.93 10.31 6.53
C PHE A 115 6.76 10.37 7.52
N TYR A 116 6.86 9.54 8.55
CA TYR A 116 6.06 9.65 9.76
C TYR A 116 7.01 9.62 10.97
N ALA A 117 6.68 10.33 12.03
CA ALA A 117 7.44 10.32 13.27
C ALA A 117 7.30 8.96 13.96
N CYS A 118 8.42 8.38 14.37
CA CYS A 118 8.46 7.14 15.14
C CYS A 118 9.39 7.23 16.37
N GLY A 119 9.86 8.44 16.67
CA GLY A 119 10.75 8.73 17.77
C GLY A 119 10.12 8.58 19.15
N SER A 120 10.99 8.42 20.13
CA SER A 120 10.61 8.40 21.55
C SER A 120 10.59 9.83 22.11
N THR A 121 10.31 9.97 23.41
CA THR A 121 10.50 11.27 24.08
C THR A 121 11.97 11.67 24.23
N GLU A 122 12.89 10.70 24.18
CA GLU A 122 14.34 10.93 24.27
C GLU A 122 14.93 11.29 22.90
N ASP A 123 14.39 10.71 21.84
CA ASP A 123 14.79 10.93 20.44
C ASP A 123 13.57 11.40 19.63
N PRO A 124 13.10 12.65 19.81
CA PRO A 124 11.84 13.13 19.26
C PRO A 124 11.88 13.39 17.75
N ASP A 125 13.07 13.42 17.15
CA ASP A 125 13.32 13.70 15.74
C ASP A 125 13.50 12.44 14.89
N GLU A 126 13.26 11.23 15.41
CA GLU A 126 13.29 10.05 14.54
C GLU A 126 12.05 10.00 13.62
N ALA A 127 12.30 9.83 12.33
CA ALA A 127 11.27 9.68 11.32
C ALA A 127 11.55 8.50 10.38
N ARG A 128 10.50 7.85 9.89
CA ARG A 128 10.59 6.69 9.00
C ARG A 128 9.74 6.84 7.77
N CYS A 129 10.27 6.42 6.61
CA CYS A 129 9.50 6.39 5.37
C CYS A 129 8.43 5.27 5.37
N PHE A 130 7.20 5.59 4.95
CA PHE A 130 6.10 4.62 4.88
C PHE A 130 6.30 3.49 3.84
N VAL A 131 7.13 3.69 2.80
CA VAL A 131 7.33 2.70 1.71
C VAL A 131 8.59 1.87 1.91
N CYS A 132 9.72 2.54 2.09
CA CYS A 132 11.02 1.86 2.14
C CYS A 132 11.47 1.52 3.57
N MET A 133 10.75 1.97 4.60
CA MET A 133 11.07 1.76 6.02
C MET A 133 12.43 2.33 6.45
N LYS A 134 13.06 3.18 5.63
CA LYS A 134 14.30 3.88 6.02
C LYS A 134 13.97 4.84 7.16
N GLN A 135 14.61 4.61 8.30
CA GLN A 135 14.61 5.51 9.45
C GLN A 135 15.79 6.48 9.36
N LEU A 136 15.52 7.74 9.70
CA LEU A 136 16.47 8.85 9.78
C LEU A 136 16.22 9.62 11.08
N ASP A 137 17.29 10.10 11.67
CA ASP A 137 17.38 10.88 12.90
C ASP A 137 18.40 12.03 12.70
N GLY A 138 18.51 12.93 13.67
CA GLY A 138 19.42 14.07 13.59
C GLY A 138 18.99 15.14 12.58
N TRP A 139 17.68 15.37 12.44
CA TRP A 139 17.16 16.38 11.51
C TRP A 139 17.53 17.78 11.97
N GLU A 140 17.82 18.68 11.04
CA GLU A 140 18.04 20.11 11.27
C GLU A 140 16.91 20.94 10.64
N GLU A 141 16.65 22.15 11.17
CA GLU A 141 15.59 23.04 10.66
C GLU A 141 15.70 23.35 9.16
N THR A 142 16.90 23.28 8.60
CA THR A 142 17.20 23.58 7.19
C THR A 142 17.10 22.38 6.25
N ASP A 143 16.90 21.17 6.78
CA ASP A 143 16.88 19.96 5.98
C ASP A 143 15.63 19.85 5.12
N ASP A 144 15.82 19.47 3.86
CA ASP A 144 14.74 19.22 2.92
C ASP A 144 14.40 17.71 2.93
N PRO A 145 13.20 17.31 3.39
CA PRO A 145 12.88 15.90 3.57
C PRO A 145 12.97 15.07 2.28
N TRP A 146 12.64 15.65 1.12
CA TRP A 146 12.76 14.96 -0.16
C TRP A 146 14.21 14.71 -0.56
N LYS A 147 15.11 15.68 -0.35
CA LYS A 147 16.54 15.53 -0.61
C LYS A 147 17.16 14.49 0.32
N GLU A 148 16.85 14.54 1.61
CA GLU A 148 17.34 13.55 2.57
C GLU A 148 16.85 12.14 2.23
N HIS A 149 15.57 12.00 1.90
CA HIS A 149 15.01 10.72 1.45
C HIS A 149 15.74 10.18 0.21
N LYS A 150 16.01 11.05 -0.78
CA LYS A 150 16.73 10.67 -1.99
C LYS A 150 18.19 10.30 -1.73
N SER A 151 18.87 11.02 -0.84
CA SER A 151 20.26 10.76 -0.46
C SER A 151 20.39 9.40 0.23
N HIS A 152 19.52 9.14 1.21
CA HIS A 152 19.63 7.98 2.09
C HIS A 152 18.91 6.73 1.58
N ALA A 153 17.93 6.87 0.69
CA ALA A 153 17.20 5.76 0.09
C ALA A 153 16.86 6.01 -1.40
N PRO A 154 17.88 6.18 -2.28
CA PRO A 154 17.67 6.48 -3.71
C PRO A 154 16.90 5.39 -4.48
N LYS A 155 16.77 4.19 -3.90
CA LYS A 155 16.04 3.07 -4.48
C LYS A 155 14.57 3.01 -4.08
N CYS A 156 14.13 3.82 -3.11
CA CYS A 156 12.74 3.90 -2.67
C CYS A 156 11.83 4.23 -3.86
N MET A 157 10.72 3.49 -4.01
CA MET A 157 9.80 3.69 -5.12
C MET A 157 9.12 5.06 -5.08
N PHE A 158 8.81 5.58 -3.89
CA PHE A 158 8.24 6.91 -3.70
C PHE A 158 9.21 8.01 -4.17
N VAL A 159 10.49 7.90 -3.80
CA VAL A 159 11.57 8.79 -4.29
C VAL A 159 11.71 8.73 -5.81
N LYS A 160 11.57 7.54 -6.41
CA LYS A 160 11.64 7.38 -7.87
C LYS A 160 10.49 8.06 -8.59
N PHE A 161 9.28 8.05 -8.00
CA PHE A 161 8.18 8.83 -8.54
C PHE A 161 8.42 10.33 -8.37
N GLY A 162 8.96 10.76 -7.22
CA GLY A 162 9.31 12.15 -6.97
C GLY A 162 8.11 13.09 -7.04
N LYS A 163 6.95 12.60 -6.62
CA LYS A 163 5.67 13.30 -6.63
C LYS A 163 5.00 13.13 -5.26
N LYS A 164 4.32 14.17 -4.80
CA LYS A 164 3.46 14.12 -3.61
C LYS A 164 2.21 13.26 -3.87
N GLU A 165 1.56 12.83 -2.79
CA GLU A 165 0.44 11.88 -2.84
C GLU A 165 -0.71 12.37 -3.74
N SER A 166 -1.03 13.66 -3.67
CA SER A 166 -2.08 14.30 -4.50
C SER A 166 -1.80 14.31 -6.01
N GLU A 167 -0.58 14.02 -6.44
CA GLU A 167 -0.16 13.99 -7.85
C GLU A 167 0.02 12.56 -8.38
N LEU A 168 -0.19 11.55 -7.54
CA LEU A 168 -0.07 10.14 -7.91
C LEU A 168 -1.36 9.62 -8.55
N THR A 169 -1.20 8.73 -9.52
CA THR A 169 -2.33 7.94 -10.03
C THR A 169 -2.65 6.78 -9.08
N VAL A 170 -3.87 6.24 -9.17
CA VAL A 170 -4.29 5.06 -8.42
C VAL A 170 -3.31 3.88 -8.60
N TYR A 171 -2.82 3.67 -9.82
CA TYR A 171 -1.84 2.61 -10.10
C TYR A 171 -0.50 2.84 -9.40
N GLN A 172 -0.04 4.09 -9.35
CA GLN A 172 1.19 4.41 -8.62
C GLN A 172 1.00 4.21 -7.12
N ILE A 173 -0.14 4.58 -6.55
CA ILE A 173 -0.44 4.33 -5.13
C ILE A 173 -0.45 2.82 -4.85
N TYR A 174 -1.06 2.02 -5.73
CA TYR A 174 -1.05 0.57 -5.64
C TYR A 174 0.37 -0.02 -5.65
N ASP A 175 1.23 0.46 -6.57
CA ASP A 175 2.62 0.03 -6.65
C ASP A 175 3.40 0.37 -5.36
N LEU A 176 3.15 1.54 -4.77
CA LEU A 176 3.76 1.93 -3.50
C LEU A 176 3.30 1.04 -2.34
N ASP A 177 2.01 0.73 -2.24
CA ASP A 177 1.49 -0.14 -1.18
C ASP A 177 2.01 -1.57 -1.32
N LEU A 178 2.12 -2.08 -2.55
CA LEU A 178 2.74 -3.37 -2.82
C LEU A 178 4.22 -3.39 -2.39
N GLU A 179 5.00 -2.37 -2.75
CA GLU A 179 6.40 -2.26 -2.36
C GLU A 179 6.54 -2.13 -0.83
N ARG A 180 5.64 -1.38 -0.18
CA ARG A 180 5.55 -1.27 1.28
C ARG A 180 5.31 -2.64 1.93
N LEU A 181 4.32 -3.40 1.45
CA LEU A 181 4.01 -4.75 1.91
C LEU A 181 5.23 -5.67 1.82
N ILE A 182 5.90 -5.65 0.68
CA ILE A 182 7.09 -6.46 0.43
C ILE A 182 8.23 -6.06 1.38
N ASN A 183 8.46 -4.76 1.59
CA ASN A 183 9.53 -4.27 2.46
C ASN A 183 9.26 -4.58 3.93
N GLY A 184 8.01 -4.45 4.39
CA GLY A 184 7.59 -4.87 5.72
C GLY A 184 7.83 -6.37 5.95
N LEU A 185 7.39 -7.21 5.00
CA LEU A 185 7.64 -8.66 5.03
C LEU A 185 9.14 -9.01 5.09
N LYS A 186 9.97 -8.34 4.27
CA LYS A 186 11.42 -8.52 4.27
C LYS A 186 12.01 -8.15 5.63
N ALA A 187 11.58 -7.05 6.24
CA ALA A 187 12.06 -6.61 7.55
C ALA A 187 11.73 -7.63 8.63
N GLN A 188 10.47 -8.09 8.71
CA GLN A 188 10.04 -9.12 9.66
C GLN A 188 10.82 -10.42 9.49
N TYR A 189 11.01 -10.87 8.25
CA TYR A 189 11.80 -12.07 7.96
C TYR A 189 13.25 -11.93 8.43
N ASN A 190 13.88 -10.79 8.14
CA ASN A 190 15.25 -10.54 8.54
C ASN A 190 15.42 -10.50 10.05
N GLU A 191 14.47 -9.95 10.79
CA GLU A 191 14.52 -9.92 12.26
C GLU A 191 14.39 -11.32 12.85
N ARG A 192 13.39 -12.10 12.41
CA ARG A 192 13.25 -13.51 12.80
C ARG A 192 14.51 -14.33 12.46
N LYS A 193 15.13 -14.07 11.31
CA LYS A 193 16.38 -14.71 10.91
C LYS A 193 17.51 -14.40 11.89
N LYS A 194 17.67 -13.16 12.36
CA LYS A 194 18.68 -12.79 13.38
C LYS A 194 18.44 -13.54 14.68
N GLU A 195 17.21 -13.57 15.18
CA GLU A 195 16.87 -14.30 16.42
C GLU A 195 17.20 -15.79 16.32
N ILE A 196 16.87 -16.42 15.19
CA ILE A 196 17.18 -17.83 14.94
C ILE A 196 18.69 -18.03 14.94
N ILE A 197 19.44 -17.19 14.22
CA ILE A 197 20.91 -17.27 14.14
C ILE A 197 21.53 -17.16 15.55
N LEU A 198 21.04 -16.26 16.41
CA LEU A 198 21.51 -16.13 17.80
C LEU A 198 21.25 -17.39 18.64
N LYS A 199 20.15 -18.11 18.39
CA LYS A 199 19.78 -19.33 19.14
C LYS A 199 20.53 -20.58 18.64
N VAL A 200 20.96 -20.62 17.38
CA VAL A 200 21.61 -21.79 16.75
C VAL A 200 22.79 -22.36 17.55
N PRO A 201 23.77 -21.57 18.06
CA PRO A 201 24.90 -22.11 18.82
C PRO A 201 24.48 -22.88 20.08
N SER A 202 23.51 -22.36 20.83
CA SER A 202 22.98 -23.00 22.04
C SER A 202 22.26 -24.31 21.70
N ILE A 203 21.46 -24.31 20.62
CA ILE A 203 20.78 -25.51 20.12
C ILE A 203 21.80 -26.58 19.70
N LYS A 204 22.86 -26.20 18.96
CA LYS A 204 23.93 -27.11 18.57
C LYS A 204 24.63 -27.74 19.78
N LYS A 205 24.92 -26.96 20.83
CA LYS A 205 25.49 -27.47 22.09
C LYS A 205 24.57 -28.49 22.76
N LYS A 206 23.26 -28.20 22.85
CA LYS A 206 22.26 -29.13 23.40
C LYS A 206 22.19 -30.44 22.60
N ILE A 207 22.16 -30.37 21.27
CA ILE A 207 22.16 -31.55 20.39
C ILE A 207 23.42 -32.39 20.61
N ALA A 208 24.59 -31.77 20.69
CA ALA A 208 25.84 -32.48 20.96
C ALA A 208 25.85 -33.18 22.33
N ALA A 209 25.33 -32.52 23.37
CA ALA A 209 25.22 -33.11 24.71
C ALA A 209 24.26 -34.32 24.74
N MET A 210 23.11 -34.23 24.05
CA MET A 210 22.17 -35.35 23.94
C MET A 210 22.79 -36.57 23.23
N ARG A 211 23.53 -36.33 22.13
CA ARG A 211 24.25 -37.40 21.40
C ARG A 211 25.31 -38.08 22.25
N LYS A 212 25.98 -37.35 23.16
CA LYS A 212 26.95 -37.94 24.10
C LYS A 212 26.27 -38.80 25.16
N LYS A 213 25.09 -38.40 25.65
CA LYS A 213 24.32 -39.19 26.63
C LYS A 213 23.81 -40.52 26.06
N GLN A 214 23.44 -40.56 24.78
CA GLN A 214 22.99 -41.79 24.11
C GLN A 214 24.10 -42.83 23.85
N LYS A 215 25.38 -42.44 24.00
CA LYS A 215 26.54 -43.32 23.81
C LYS A 215 27.09 -43.90 25.12
N LYS A 216 26.51 -43.53 26.26
CA LYS A 216 26.80 -44.09 27.59
C LYS A 216 25.64 -44.98 28.00
#